data_AF-A0A349NAX8-F1
#
_entry.id   AF-A0A349NAX8-F1
#
_cell.length_a   1.000
_cell.length_b   1.000
_cell.length_c   1.000
_cell.angle_alpha   90.00
_cell.angle_beta   90.00
_cell.angle_gamma   90.00
#
_symmetry.space_group_name_H-M   'P 1'
#
loop_
_entity.id
_entity.type
_entity.pdbx_description
1 polymer ?
#
loop_
_entity_poly.entity_id
_entity_poly.type
_entity_poly.pdbx_seq_one_letter_code
_entity_poly.pdbx_strand_id
1 'polypeptide(L)'
;MTTQIAEHSPSQLIDRAIRDNRLAHALLIHGQNLKQVESFAYELTSKLIEVSQTDDGVDWHPDVFSVRPSKKSRIISVDDTRELIRNIQHSPQKGDR
;
A
#
# COMPACT_ATOMS: atom_id res chain seq x y z
N MET A 1 -19.63 9.89 -22.02
CA MET A 1 -19.51 10.63 -20.75
C MET A 1 -18.06 10.59 -20.33
N THR A 2 -17.30 11.62 -20.69
CA THR A 2 -15.85 11.71 -20.42
C THR A 2 -15.67 12.32 -19.05
N THR A 3 -15.38 11.49 -18.04
CA THR A 3 -15.16 11.97 -16.66
C THR A 3 -13.97 12.91 -16.64
N GLN A 4 -14.20 14.16 -16.22
CA GLN A 4 -13.15 15.11 -15.95
C GLN A 4 -12.29 14.60 -14.78
N ILE A 5 -11.09 14.10 -15.10
CA ILE A 5 -10.03 13.74 -14.13
C ILE A 5 -9.05 14.93 -13.98
N ALA A 6 -9.40 16.11 -14.51
CA ALA A 6 -8.56 17.30 -14.42
C ALA A 6 -8.78 18.00 -13.06
N GLU A 7 -7.67 18.30 -12.38
CA GLU A 7 -7.50 19.25 -11.24
C GLU A 7 -7.38 18.72 -9.81
N HIS A 8 -7.53 17.42 -9.53
CA HIS A 8 -7.22 16.90 -8.19
C HIS A 8 -5.86 16.20 -8.15
N SER A 9 -5.05 16.52 -7.13
CA SER A 9 -3.81 15.77 -6.90
C SER A 9 -4.17 14.31 -6.56
N PRO A 10 -3.39 13.31 -7.00
CA PRO A 10 -3.70 11.90 -6.74
C PRO A 10 -3.97 11.60 -5.25
N SER A 11 -3.23 12.25 -4.34
CA SER A 11 -3.44 12.13 -2.90
C SER A 11 -4.84 12.58 -2.46
N GLN A 12 -5.38 13.67 -3.02
CA GLN A 12 -6.72 14.16 -2.67
C GLN A 12 -7.84 13.20 -3.07
N LEU A 13 -7.69 12.54 -4.22
CA LEU A 13 -8.68 11.55 -4.67
C LEU A 13 -8.69 10.33 -3.75
N ILE A 14 -7.51 9.89 -3.32
CA ILE A 14 -7.38 8.76 -2.40
C ILE A 14 -7.88 9.13 -1.01
N ASP A 15 -7.53 10.31 -0.49
CA ASP A 15 -8.01 10.79 0.81
C ASP A 15 -9.54 10.87 0.84
N ARG A 16 -10.16 11.30 -0.26
CA ARG A 16 -11.62 11.27 -0.43
C ARG A 16 -12.16 9.85 -0.46
N ALA A 17 -11.53 8.95 -1.21
CA ALA A 17 -11.98 7.56 -1.31
C ALA A 17 -11.88 6.80 0.02
N ILE A 18 -10.83 7.07 0.82
CA ILE A 18 -10.68 6.54 2.18
C ILE A 18 -11.81 7.07 3.06
N ARG A 19 -12.04 8.39 3.08
CA ARG A 19 -13.11 9.01 3.88
C ARG A 19 -14.49 8.48 3.53
N ASP A 20 -14.76 8.28 2.24
CA ASP A 20 -16.04 7.77 1.77
C ASP A 20 -16.19 6.25 2.01
N ASN A 21 -15.16 5.57 2.53
CA ASN A 21 -15.08 4.10 2.66
C ASN A 21 -15.33 3.37 1.32
N ARG A 22 -14.83 3.94 0.22
CA ARG A 22 -14.98 3.42 -1.16
C ARG A 22 -13.64 3.16 -1.86
N LEU A 23 -12.55 3.12 -1.09
CA LEU A 23 -11.24 2.79 -1.65
C LEU A 23 -11.25 1.34 -2.16
N ALA A 24 -10.69 1.12 -3.35
CA ALA A 24 -10.53 -0.23 -3.89
C ALA A 24 -9.54 -1.04 -3.06
N HIS A 25 -9.80 -2.33 -2.89
CA HIS A 25 -8.95 -3.26 -2.14
C HIS A 25 -7.60 -3.55 -2.82
N ALA A 26 -7.48 -3.25 -4.12
CA ALA A 26 -6.26 -3.40 -4.90
C ALA A 26 -6.03 -2.14 -5.74
N LEU A 27 -4.81 -1.61 -5.65
CA LEU A 27 -4.40 -0.40 -6.37
C LEU A 27 -3.13 -0.70 -7.16
N LEU A 28 -3.14 -0.32 -8.44
CA LEU A 28 -1.95 -0.36 -9.29
C LEU A 28 -1.46 1.07 -9.49
N ILE A 29 -0.31 1.39 -8.87
CA ILE A 29 0.31 2.72 -8.98
C ILE A 29 1.34 2.67 -10.10
N HIS A 30 1.20 3.55 -11.09
CA HIS A 30 2.12 3.66 -12.20
C HIS A 30 2.77 5.06 -12.22
N GLY A 31 4.04 5.13 -12.57
CA GLY A 31 4.76 6.40 -12.67
C GLY A 31 6.13 6.21 -13.31
N GLN A 32 6.71 7.30 -13.81
CA GLN A 32 8.01 7.27 -14.48
C GLN A 32 9.19 7.34 -13.51
N ASN A 33 8.95 7.74 -12.25
CA ASN A 33 9.95 7.84 -11.20
C ASN A 33 9.64 6.86 -10.07
N LEU A 34 10.45 5.82 -9.94
CA LEU A 34 10.27 4.78 -8.92
C LEU A 34 10.25 5.35 -7.50
N LYS A 35 11.13 6.32 -7.18
CA LYS A 35 11.19 6.91 -5.83
C LYS A 35 9.91 7.66 -5.48
N GLN A 36 9.31 8.35 -6.43
CA GLN A 36 8.04 9.04 -6.22
C GLN A 36 6.88 8.06 -6.05
N VAL A 37 6.83 7.02 -6.88
CA VAL A 37 5.81 5.95 -6.77
C VAL A 37 5.92 5.24 -5.43
N GLU A 38 7.15 4.92 -5.00
CA GLU A 38 7.42 4.31 -3.71
C GLU A 38 7.00 5.24 -2.56
N SER A 39 7.44 6.50 -2.57
CA SER A 39 7.06 7.48 -1.54
C SER A 39 5.54 7.64 -1.43
N PHE A 40 4.82 7.65 -2.54
CA PHE A 40 3.36 7.74 -2.55
C PHE A 40 2.70 6.48 -1.99
N ALA A 41 3.20 5.29 -2.33
CA ALA A 41 2.72 4.03 -1.78
C ALA A 41 2.94 3.94 -0.26
N TYR A 42 4.10 4.42 0.21
CA TYR A 42 4.40 4.52 1.64
C TYR A 42 3.46 5.50 2.36
N GLU A 43 3.26 6.70 1.80
CA GLU A 43 2.34 7.69 2.37
C GLU A 43 0.91 7.12 2.49
N LEU A 44 0.44 6.43 1.44
CA LEU A 44 -0.86 5.76 1.45
C LEU A 44 -0.95 4.70 2.55
N THR A 45 0.08 3.87 2.68
CA THR A 45 0.11 2.80 3.67
C THR A 45 0.11 3.37 5.09
N SER A 46 0.90 4.42 5.36
CA SER A 46 0.89 5.12 6.65
C SER A 46 -0.50 5.64 7.00
N LYS A 47 -1.23 6.19 6.02
CA LYS A 47 -2.60 6.69 6.23
C LYS A 47 -3.59 5.57 6.54
N LEU A 48 -3.48 4.42 5.88
CA LEU A 48 -4.41 3.29 6.07
C LEU A 48 -4.25 2.59 7.42
N ILE A 49 -3.04 2.60 7.97
CA ILE A 49 -2.70 1.87 9.21
C ILE A 49 -2.66 2.83 10.41
N GLU A 50 -2.90 4.12 10.17
CA GLU A 50 -2.91 5.17 11.20
C GLU A 50 -1.62 5.18 12.05
N VAL A 51 -0.50 4.78 11.45
CA VAL A 51 0.80 4.73 12.12
C VAL A 51 1.21 6.16 12.47
N SER A 52 1.34 6.44 13.75
CA SER A 52 1.82 7.74 14.23
C SER A 52 3.33 7.84 14.03
N GLN A 53 3.87 9.06 13.87
CA GLN A 53 5.32 9.28 13.67
C GLN A 53 6.22 8.75 14.81
N THR A 54 5.63 8.24 15.89
CA THR A 54 6.29 7.67 17.08
C THR A 54 6.55 6.17 16.98
N ASP A 55 5.92 5.47 16.05
CA ASP A 55 6.12 4.03 15.85
C ASP A 55 7.36 3.76 14.99
N ASP A 56 7.90 2.54 15.05
CA ASP A 56 9.12 2.10 14.36
C ASP A 56 9.09 2.24 12.81
N GLY A 57 8.00 2.76 12.24
CA GLY A 57 7.79 3.01 10.83
C GLY A 57 6.91 1.93 10.17
N VAL A 58 6.41 2.23 8.96
CA VAL A 58 5.52 1.34 8.18
C VAL A 58 6.15 -0.04 7.94
N ASP A 59 7.46 -0.09 7.72
CA ASP A 59 8.19 -1.34 7.45
C ASP A 59 8.20 -2.32 8.63
N TRP A 60 7.96 -1.84 9.85
CA TRP A 60 7.98 -2.65 11.07
C TRP A 60 6.58 -3.01 11.57
N HIS A 61 5.53 -2.53 10.90
CA HIS A 61 4.18 -2.83 11.31
C HIS A 61 3.87 -4.31 11.03
N PRO A 62 3.36 -5.08 12.02
CA PRO A 62 3.19 -6.53 11.88
C PRO A 62 2.19 -6.94 10.80
N ASP A 63 1.23 -6.07 10.49
CA ASP A 63 0.23 -6.29 9.44
C ASP A 63 0.61 -5.63 8.09
N VAL A 64 1.81 -5.06 7.98
CA VAL A 64 2.35 -4.57 6.70
C VAL A 64 3.28 -5.61 6.13
N PHE A 65 3.00 -6.01 4.90
CA PHE A 65 3.85 -6.93 4.17
C PHE A 65 4.40 -6.24 2.93
N SER A 66 5.73 -6.24 2.80
CA SER A 66 6.40 -5.78 1.59
C SER A 66 6.94 -6.98 0.82
N VAL A 67 6.69 -7.00 -0.49
CA VAL A 67 7.31 -7.97 -1.40
C VAL A 67 8.22 -7.21 -2.34
N ARG A 68 9.48 -7.62 -2.37
CA ARG A 68 10.52 -7.06 -3.23
C ARG A 68 11.19 -8.22 -3.98
N PRO A 69 11.67 -7.99 -5.21
CA PRO A 69 12.39 -9.03 -5.94
C PRO A 69 13.59 -9.54 -5.14
N SER A 70 13.85 -10.85 -5.19
CA SER A 70 14.99 -11.42 -4.48
C SER A 70 16.30 -10.81 -5.01
N LYS A 71 17.18 -10.40 -4.09
CA LYS A 71 18.36 -9.55 -4.33
C LYS A 71 19.13 -9.88 -5.62
N LYS A 72 19.41 -11.17 -5.86
CA LYS A 72 20.22 -11.61 -7.00
C LYS A 72 19.42 -11.84 -8.27
N SER A 73 18.14 -12.20 -8.17
CA SER A 73 17.36 -12.66 -9.32
C SER A 73 16.56 -11.55 -10.01
N ARG A 74 16.31 -10.40 -9.34
CA ARG A 74 15.39 -9.35 -9.82
C ARG A 74 14.00 -9.87 -10.17
N ILE A 75 13.60 -11.01 -9.60
CA ILE A 75 12.31 -11.67 -9.79
C ILE A 75 11.62 -11.80 -8.43
N ILE A 76 10.31 -11.56 -8.41
CA ILE A 76 9.42 -11.96 -7.31
C ILE A 76 8.97 -13.39 -7.63
N SER A 77 9.30 -14.35 -6.78
CA SER A 77 9.00 -15.75 -7.03
C SER A 77 7.56 -16.10 -6.68
N VAL A 78 7.09 -17.23 -7.21
CA VAL A 78 5.78 -17.79 -6.84
C VAL A 78 5.75 -18.16 -5.36
N ASP A 79 6.88 -18.57 -4.79
CA ASP A 79 6.94 -18.95 -3.39
C ASP A 79 6.83 -17.72 -2.46
N ASP A 80 7.49 -16.59 -2.81
CA ASP A 80 7.35 -15.31 -2.09
C ASP A 80 5.88 -14.86 -2.04
N THR A 81 5.16 -15.03 -3.17
CA THR A 81 3.74 -14.65 -3.25
C THR A 81 2.82 -15.60 -2.49
N ARG A 82 3.09 -16.91 -2.50
CA ARG A 82 2.33 -17.90 -1.71
C ARG A 82 2.49 -17.66 -0.21
N GLU A 83 3.70 -17.34 0.23
CA GLU A 83 3.97 -16.99 1.63
C GLU A 83 3.21 -15.72 2.03
N LEU A 84 3.25 -14.68 1.20
CA LEU A 84 2.48 -13.46 1.42
C LEU A 84 0.98 -13.76 1.57
N ILE A 85 0.40 -14.53 0.64
CA ILE A 85 -1.04 -14.88 0.68
C ILE A 85 -1.39 -15.60 1.99
N ARG A 86 -0.54 -16.54 2.43
CA ARG A 86 -0.73 -17.24 3.70
C ARG A 86 -0.71 -16.27 4.88
N ASN A 87 0.21 -15.30 4.90
CA ASN A 87 0.32 -14.35 6.01
C ASN A 87 -0.91 -13.43 6.08
N ILE A 88 -1.38 -12.91 4.94
CA ILE A 88 -2.57 -12.05 4.86
C ILE A 88 -3.84 -12.75 5.36
N GLN A 89 -3.92 -14.08 5.25
CA GLN A 89 -5.08 -14.86 5.72
C GLN A 89 -5.17 -15.01 7.25
N HIS A 90 -4.15 -14.58 7.99
CA HIS A 90 -4.23 -14.54 9.46
C HIS A 90 -5.06 -13.34 9.92
N SER A 91 -5.65 -13.42 11.12
CA SER A 91 -6.30 -12.25 11.71
C SER A 91 -5.29 -11.12 11.95
N PRO A 92 -5.68 -9.84 11.77
CA PRO A 92 -4.80 -8.70 12.03
C PRO A 92 -4.25 -8.73 13.46
N GLN A 93 -2.99 -8.37 13.63
CA GLN A 93 -2.33 -8.29 14.94
C GLN A 93 -2.65 -6.97 15.65
N LYS A 94 -2.87 -5.89 14.90
CA LYS A 94 -3.14 -4.54 15.40
C LYS A 94 -4.49 -3.96 14.98
N GLY A 95 -5.36 -4.75 14.36
CA GLY A 95 -6.73 -4.35 14.02
C GLY A 95 -7.74 -4.76 15.10
N ASP A 96 -8.71 -3.88 15.39
CA ASP A 96 -9.86 -4.22 16.23
C ASP A 96 -10.81 -5.14 15.45
N ARG A 97 -11.40 -6.15 16.12
CA ARG A 97 -12.25 -7.17 15.47
C ARG A 97 -13.71 -6.72 15.34
#